data_AF-A0A146KKD5-F1
#
_entry.id   AF-A0A146KKD5-F1
#
_cell.length_a   1.000
_cell.length_b   1.000
_cell.length_c   1.000
_cell.angle_alpha   90.00
_cell.angle_beta   90.00
_cell.angle_gamma   90.00
#
_symmetry.space_group_name_H-M   'P 1'
#
loop_
_entity.id
_entity.type
_entity.pdbx_description
1 polymer ?
#
loop_
_entity_poly.entity_id
_entity_poly.type
_entity_poly.pdbx_seq_one_letter_code
_entity_poly.pdbx_strand_id
1 'polypeptide(L)'
;FMAPELVQKQIKHENIQHTVESDVWSIGVILFFMVKKKLPFLSVTDILNVQVPKLNGVEYCFQKIIKNCLRYEPSARITLINVSRHNTRKIVRQIRQNVDSVIQEREINDFDFEE
;
A
#
# COMPACT_ATOMS: atom_id res chain seq x y z
N PHE A 1 9.94 -9.45 -7.07
CA PHE A 1 8.76 -9.94 -7.83
C PHE A 1 8.69 -9.16 -9.14
N MET A 2 8.63 -9.81 -10.30
CA MET A 2 8.79 -9.09 -11.58
C MET A 2 7.48 -8.43 -12.05
N ALA A 3 7.57 -7.21 -12.57
CA ALA A 3 6.45 -6.44 -13.12
C ALA A 3 6.13 -6.84 -14.58
N PRO A 4 4.88 -6.70 -15.06
CA PRO A 4 4.45 -7.18 -16.38
C PRO A 4 5.33 -6.69 -17.55
N GLU A 5 5.73 -5.41 -17.53
CA GLU A 5 6.58 -4.79 -18.54
C GLU A 5 7.99 -5.41 -18.58
N LEU A 6 8.52 -5.85 -17.43
CA LEU A 6 9.83 -6.51 -17.36
C LEU A 6 9.72 -7.97 -17.79
N VAL A 7 8.61 -8.64 -17.43
CA VAL A 7 8.31 -10.00 -17.90
C VAL A 7 8.22 -10.04 -19.43
N GLN A 8 7.53 -9.06 -20.04
CA GLN A 8 7.43 -8.98 -21.50
C GLN A 8 8.79 -8.79 -22.17
N LYS A 9 9.63 -7.89 -21.65
CA LYS A 9 10.99 -7.70 -22.15
C LYS A 9 11.81 -8.99 -22.03
N GLN A 10 11.69 -9.70 -20.91
CA GLN A 10 12.37 -10.97 -20.70
C GLN A 10 11.94 -12.02 -21.73
N ILE A 11 10.63 -12.17 -21.99
CA ILE A 11 10.10 -13.10 -23.00
C ILE A 11 10.59 -12.76 -24.40
N LYS A 12 10.72 -11.47 -24.72
CA LYS A 12 11.22 -10.98 -26.01
C LYS A 12 12.75 -10.99 -26.12
N HIS A 13 13.47 -11.44 -25.08
CA HIS A 13 14.93 -11.38 -24.99
C HIS A 13 15.50 -9.96 -25.19
N GLU A 14 14.76 -8.95 -24.74
CA GLU A 14 15.18 -7.54 -24.76
C GLU A 14 15.98 -7.16 -23.50
N ASN A 15 16.71 -6.05 -23.55
CA ASN A 15 17.42 -5.54 -22.38
C ASN A 15 16.42 -5.09 -21.28
N ILE A 16 16.55 -5.67 -20.09
CA ILE A 16 15.71 -5.38 -18.94
C ILE A 16 16.32 -4.22 -18.16
N GLN A 17 15.60 -3.10 -18.16
CA GLN A 17 15.92 -1.94 -17.32
C GLN A 17 14.85 -1.80 -16.25
N HIS A 18 15.27 -1.88 -14.98
CA HIS A 18 14.41 -1.67 -13.84
C HIS A 18 14.04 -0.18 -13.69
N THR A 19 12.83 0.07 -13.24
CA THR A 19 12.33 1.42 -12.94
C THR A 19 11.68 1.48 -11.57
N VAL A 20 11.46 2.68 -11.04
CA VAL A 20 10.77 2.88 -9.76
C VAL A 20 9.36 2.28 -9.79
N GLU A 21 8.67 2.35 -10.92
CA GLU A 21 7.35 1.76 -11.11
C GLU A 21 7.39 0.23 -11.03
N SER A 22 8.49 -0.40 -11.46
CA SER A 22 8.69 -1.85 -11.31
C SER A 22 8.92 -2.27 -9.85
N ASP A 23 9.53 -1.39 -9.04
CA ASP A 23 9.63 -1.57 -7.60
C ASP A 23 8.28 -1.39 -6.90
N VAL A 24 7.47 -0.41 -7.34
CA VAL A 24 6.09 -0.23 -6.84
C VAL A 24 5.25 -1.50 -7.06
N TRP A 25 5.40 -2.15 -8.22
CA TRP A 25 4.77 -3.45 -8.46
C TRP A 25 5.24 -4.49 -7.44
N SER A 26 6.55 -4.62 -7.23
CA SER A 26 7.13 -5.52 -6.23
C SER A 26 6.54 -5.29 -4.84
N ILE A 27 6.41 -4.02 -4.43
CA ILE A 27 5.78 -3.62 -3.18
C ILE A 27 4.32 -4.06 -3.14
N GLY A 28 3.56 -3.89 -4.22
CA GLY A 28 2.18 -4.38 -4.32
C GLY A 28 2.06 -5.89 -4.07
N VAL A 29 2.97 -6.68 -4.65
CA VAL A 29 3.01 -8.14 -4.46
C VAL A 29 3.34 -8.50 -3.01
N ILE A 30 4.33 -7.82 -2.41
CA ILE A 30 4.72 -8.02 -1.01
C ILE A 30 3.56 -7.66 -0.06
N LEU A 31 2.92 -6.50 -0.27
CA LEU A 31 1.77 -6.06 0.53
C LEU A 31 0.62 -7.07 0.44
N PHE A 32 0.31 -7.56 -0.76
CA PHE A 32 -0.69 -8.62 -0.95
C PHE A 32 -0.32 -9.87 -0.16
N PHE A 33 0.93 -10.34 -0.30
CA PHE A 33 1.41 -11.53 0.40
C PHE A 33 1.31 -11.37 1.92
N MET A 34 1.64 -10.21 2.47
CA MET A 34 1.56 -9.96 3.91
C MET A 34 0.12 -10.09 4.44
N VAL A 35 -0.89 -9.61 3.69
CA VAL A 35 -2.30 -9.64 4.12
C VAL A 35 -3.04 -10.94 3.77
N LYS A 36 -2.59 -11.69 2.75
CA LYS A 36 -3.24 -12.94 2.32
C LYS A 36 -2.46 -14.21 2.63
N LYS A 37 -1.18 -14.10 2.97
CA LYS A 37 -0.22 -15.21 3.13
C LYS A 37 -0.13 -16.11 1.88
N LYS A 38 -0.50 -15.57 0.72
CA LYS A 38 -0.46 -16.23 -0.59
C LYS A 38 0.00 -15.22 -1.64
N LEU A 39 0.67 -15.68 -2.69
CA LEU A 39 1.06 -14.82 -3.79
C LEU A 39 -0.17 -14.44 -4.65
N PRO A 40 -0.23 -13.20 -5.17
CA PRO A 40 -1.33 -12.78 -6.03
C PRO A 40 -1.28 -13.42 -7.42
N PHE A 41 -0.09 -13.82 -7.88
CA PHE A 41 0.14 -14.38 -9.21
C PHE A 41 0.96 -15.66 -9.06
N LEU A 42 0.51 -16.75 -9.71
CA LEU A 42 1.17 -18.05 -9.67
C LEU A 42 1.79 -18.42 -11.01
N SER A 43 1.40 -17.71 -12.08
CA SER A 43 1.92 -17.90 -13.43
C SER A 43 2.29 -16.58 -14.11
N VAL A 44 3.09 -16.66 -15.18
CA VAL A 44 3.37 -15.53 -16.08
C VAL A 44 2.07 -14.99 -16.68
N THR A 45 1.14 -15.87 -17.04
CA THR A 45 -0.17 -15.49 -17.58
C THR A 45 -0.98 -14.65 -16.60
N ASP A 46 -0.94 -14.97 -15.30
CA ASP A 46 -1.63 -14.20 -14.26
C ASP A 46 -1.08 -12.77 -14.14
N ILE A 47 0.26 -12.65 -14.26
CA ILE A 47 0.96 -11.36 -14.24
C ILE A 47 0.55 -10.51 -15.44
N LEU A 48 0.57 -11.08 -16.64
CA LEU A 48 0.28 -10.35 -17.87
C LEU A 48 -1.20 -9.94 -17.99
N ASN A 49 -2.12 -10.73 -17.44
CA ASN A 49 -3.55 -10.41 -17.41
C ASN A 49 -3.96 -9.59 -16.17
N VAL A 50 -3.05 -9.33 -15.23
CA VAL A 50 -3.28 -8.60 -13.97
C VAL A 50 -4.52 -9.11 -13.23
N GLN A 51 -4.64 -10.43 -13.12
CA GLN A 51 -5.75 -11.05 -12.40
C GLN A 51 -5.50 -11.03 -10.89
N VAL A 52 -5.56 -9.83 -10.29
CA VAL A 52 -5.37 -9.67 -8.84
C VAL A 52 -6.51 -10.36 -8.08
N PRO A 53 -6.24 -11.35 -7.21
CA PRO A 53 -7.29 -12.05 -6.49
C PRO A 53 -8.06 -11.12 -5.54
N LYS A 54 -9.29 -11.51 -5.20
CA LYS A 54 -10.18 -10.71 -4.33
C LYS A 54 -9.56 -10.50 -2.94
N LEU A 55 -9.60 -9.26 -2.45
CA LEU A 55 -9.06 -8.84 -1.15
C LEU A 55 -10.13 -8.81 -0.04
N ASN A 56 -11.09 -9.74 -0.05
CA ASN A 56 -12.15 -9.80 0.97
C ASN A 56 -11.56 -9.88 2.39
N GLY A 57 -12.12 -9.16 3.36
CA GLY A 57 -11.61 -9.12 4.74
C GLY A 57 -10.34 -8.29 4.95
N VAL A 58 -9.81 -7.63 3.91
CA VAL A 58 -8.75 -6.61 4.05
C VAL A 58 -9.40 -5.24 4.15
N GLU A 59 -8.88 -4.36 4.99
CA GLU A 59 -9.39 -2.99 5.11
C GLU A 59 -9.34 -2.26 3.76
N TYR A 60 -10.41 -1.54 3.42
CA TYR A 60 -10.59 -0.90 2.11
C TYR A 60 -9.39 -0.05 1.68
N CYS A 61 -8.79 0.68 2.62
CA CYS A 61 -7.66 1.55 2.32
C CYS A 61 -6.41 0.76 1.88
N PHE A 62 -6.13 -0.38 2.51
CA PHE A 62 -5.08 -1.32 2.08
C PHE A 62 -5.42 -1.98 0.74
N GLN A 63 -6.69 -2.33 0.52
CA GLN A 63 -7.11 -2.83 -0.79
C GLN A 63 -6.80 -1.84 -1.91
N LYS A 64 -7.10 -0.56 -1.66
CA LYS A 64 -6.88 0.52 -2.63
C LYS A 64 -5.40 0.71 -2.94
N ILE A 65 -4.51 0.66 -1.94
CA ILE A 65 -3.06 0.73 -2.17
C ILE A 65 -2.59 -0.46 -3.01
N ILE A 66 -2.91 -1.68 -2.58
CA ILE A 66 -2.47 -2.90 -3.28
C ILE A 66 -2.92 -2.87 -4.74
N LYS A 67 -4.19 -2.55 -5.00
CA LYS A 67 -4.73 -2.44 -6.37
C LYS A 67 -4.04 -1.36 -7.20
N ASN A 68 -3.68 -0.21 -6.60
CA ASN A 68 -2.99 0.85 -7.33
C ASN A 68 -1.49 0.56 -7.56
N CYS A 69 -0.85 -0.25 -6.72
CA CYS A 69 0.50 -0.74 -6.98
C CYS A 69 0.50 -1.77 -8.14
N LEU A 70 -0.52 -2.64 -8.17
CA LEU A 70 -0.64 -3.74 -9.12
C LEU A 70 -1.40 -3.35 -10.40
N ARG A 71 -1.25 -2.11 -10.89
CA ARG A 71 -1.77 -1.72 -12.20
C ARG A 71 -0.83 -2.20 -13.30
N TYR A 72 -1.42 -2.65 -14.42
CA TYR A 72 -0.67 -3.13 -15.58
C TYR A 72 0.30 -2.05 -16.09
N GLU A 73 -0.25 -0.90 -16.51
CA GLU A 73 0.54 0.23 -17.01
C GLU A 73 1.41 0.84 -15.90
N PRO A 74 2.75 0.91 -16.07
CA PRO A 74 3.66 1.46 -15.06
C PRO A 74 3.30 2.89 -14.65
N SER A 75 2.97 3.74 -15.62
CA SER A 75 2.59 5.15 -15.40
C SER A 75 1.28 5.33 -14.62
N ALA A 76 0.42 4.31 -14.63
CA ALA A 76 -0.84 4.35 -13.91
C ALA A 76 -0.69 3.95 -12.44
N ARG A 77 0.47 3.40 -12.03
CA ARG A 77 0.73 2.93 -10.67
C ARG A 77 0.85 4.11 -9.69
N ILE A 78 0.48 3.84 -8.44
CA ILE A 78 0.68 4.81 -7.35
C ILE A 78 2.17 5.10 -7.15
N THR A 79 2.54 6.34 -6.88
CA THR A 79 3.94 6.68 -6.57
C THR A 79 4.34 6.19 -5.18
N LEU A 80 5.63 5.92 -4.98
CA LEU A 80 6.16 5.49 -3.67
C LEU A 80 5.82 6.47 -2.53
N ILE A 81 5.85 7.78 -2.82
CA ILE A 81 5.46 8.84 -1.88
C ILE A 81 3.98 8.69 -1.44
N ASN A 82 3.10 8.33 -2.37
CA ASN A 82 1.69 8.16 -2.06
C ASN A 82 1.41 6.83 -1.34
N VAL A 83 2.23 5.80 -1.55
CA VAL A 83 2.21 4.57 -0.73
C VAL A 83 2.60 4.88 0.72
N SER A 84 3.70 5.61 0.95
CA SER A 84 4.22 5.89 2.30
C SER A 84 3.30 6.77 3.14
N ARG A 85 2.64 7.76 2.51
CA ARG A 85 1.68 8.67 3.16
C ARG A 85 0.47 7.99 3.80
N HIS A 86 0.18 6.73 3.44
CA HIS A 86 -0.96 6.01 4.01
C HIS A 86 -0.76 5.64 5.48
N ASN A 87 0.42 5.17 5.87
CA ASN A 87 0.72 4.85 7.28
C ASN A 87 0.85 6.12 8.12
N THR A 88 1.42 7.18 7.55
CA THR A 88 1.61 8.46 8.27
C THR A 88 0.28 9.06 8.71
N ARG A 89 -0.79 8.98 7.88
CA ARG A 89 -2.09 9.55 8.24
C ARG A 89 -2.77 8.84 9.42
N LYS A 90 -2.60 7.52 9.55
CA LYS A 90 -3.15 6.78 10.71
C LYS A 90 -2.37 7.11 11.98
N ILE A 91 -1.05 7.13 11.91
CA ILE A 91 -0.18 7.49 13.03
C ILE A 91 -0.44 8.93 13.48
N VAL A 92 -0.48 9.89 12.56
CA VAL A 92 -0.77 11.30 12.86
C VAL A 92 -2.17 11.48 13.43
N ARG A 93 -3.19 10.76 12.93
CA ARG A 93 -4.54 10.80 13.52
C ARG A 93 -4.55 10.26 14.94
N GLN A 94 -3.87 9.15 15.20
CA GLN A 94 -3.80 8.56 16.53
C GLN A 94 -3.08 9.50 17.50
N ILE A 95 -1.95 10.07 17.08
CA ILE A 95 -1.20 11.07 17.88
C ILE A 95 -2.09 12.28 18.18
N ARG A 96 -2.82 12.78 17.19
CA ARG A 96 -3.72 13.94 17.38
C ARG A 96 -4.84 13.64 18.36
N GLN A 97 -5.52 12.49 18.22
CA GLN A 97 -6.56 12.05 19.15
C GLN A 97 -6.04 11.91 20.58
N ASN A 98 -4.83 11.38 20.75
CA ASN A 98 -4.20 11.23 22.06
C ASN A 98 -3.80 12.59 22.67
N VAL A 99 -3.44 13.60 21.85
CA VAL A 99 -3.14 14.95 22.33
C VAL A 99 -4.42 15.67 22.74
N ASP A 100 -5.49 15.58 21.93
CA ASP A 100 -6.77 16.22 22.21
C ASP A 100 -7.41 15.68 23.52
N SER A 101 -7.30 14.37 23.80
CA SER A 101 -7.79 13.78 25.05
C SER A 101 -7.00 14.25 26.28
N VAL A 102 -5.67 14.40 26.16
CA VAL A 102 -4.82 14.88 27.25
C VAL A 102 -5.07 16.35 27.57
N ILE A 103 -5.40 17.17 26.57
CA ILE A 103 -5.76 18.57 26.78
C ILE A 103 -7.10 18.66 27.52
N GLN A 104 -8.10 17.87 27.12
CA GLN A 104 -9.40 17.82 27.81
C GLN A 104 -9.28 17.34 29.27
N GLU A 105 -8.48 16.32 29.55
CA GLU A 105 -8.27 15.85 30.94
C GLU A 105 -7.61 16.91 31.83
N ARG A 106 -6.74 17.78 31.28
CA ARG A 106 -6.14 18.88 32.04
C ARG A 106 -7.13 19.98 32.34
N GLU A 107 -7.94 20.38 31.36
CA GLU A 107 -8.97 21.41 31.56
C GLU A 107 -10.06 20.99 32.55
N ILE A 108 -10.39 19.69 32.63
CA ILE A 108 -11.35 19.15 33.61
C ILE A 108 -10.72 19.16 35.01
N ASN A 109 -9.48 18.69 35.17
CA ASN A 109 -8.82 18.65 36.47
C ASN A 109 -8.48 20.03 37.04
N ASP A 110 -8.24 21.04 36.20
CA ASP A 110 -7.98 22.42 36.64
C ASP A 110 -9.27 23.14 37.10
N PHE A 111 -10.47 22.63 36.78
CA PHE A 111 -11.75 23.20 37.18
C PHE A 111 -12.28 22.66 38.54
N ASP A 112 -11.71 21.56 39.03
CA ASP A 112 -12.16 20.86 40.26
C ASP A 112 -11.48 21.36 41.56
N PHE A 113 -10.76 22.50 41.52
CA PHE A 113 -10.02 23.04 42.68
C PHE A 113 -10.41 24.46 43.14
N GLU A 114 -11.51 25.03 42.63
CA GLU A 114 -12.09 26.27 43.17
C GLU A 114 -13.29 25.97 44.08
N GLU A 115 -13.03 25.61 45.34
CA GLU A 115 -14.02 25.60 46.44
C GLU A 115 -13.67 26.64 47.52
#